data_AF-A0A2H0QLV4-F1
#
_entry.id   AF-A0A2H0QLV4-F1
#
_cell.length_a   1.000
_cell.length_b   1.000
_cell.length_c   1.000
_cell.angle_alpha   90.00
_cell.angle_beta   90.00
_cell.angle_gamma   90.00
#
_symmetry.space_group_name_H-M   'P 1'
#
loop_
_entity.id
_entity.type
_entity.pdbx_description
1 polymer ?
#
loop_
_entity_poly.entity_id
_entity_poly.type
_entity_poly.pdbx_seq_one_letter_code
_entity_poly.pdbx_strand_id
1 'polypeptide(L)'
;MTLKDFITQCTLVFKSFEHDVTIIQSKSSLWQFTTNSRRNKKKYAVMVAPAFSKVKSLIKIAKKKLPPETRLVVVTNTFTDADNDMSAKEDFTLLTLETLNRYGQEMLDLKNRSSDGTIHIVDGDNIIDQVINKEKDF
;
A
#
# COMPACT_ATOMS: atom_id res chain seq x y z
N MET A 1 10.80 1.01 17.19
CA MET A 1 10.32 1.79 16.04
C MET A 1 9.18 2.69 16.50
N THR A 2 9.27 4.00 16.28
CA THR A 2 8.17 4.92 16.61
C THR A 2 7.08 4.89 15.52
N LEU A 3 5.87 5.39 15.82
CA LEU A 3 4.81 5.51 14.81
C LEU A 3 5.24 6.41 13.64
N LYS A 4 6.06 7.44 13.91
CA LYS A 4 6.62 8.32 12.88
C LYS A 4 7.58 7.58 11.96
N ASP A 5 8.45 6.73 12.51
CA ASP A 5 9.37 5.92 11.71
C ASP A 5 8.61 4.92 10.84
N PHE A 6 7.58 4.26 11.39
CA PHE A 6 6.72 3.32 10.68
C PHE A 6 6.04 3.97 9.48
N ILE A 7 5.45 5.15 9.70
CA ILE A 7 4.84 5.97 8.65
C ILE A 7 5.87 6.37 7.60
N THR A 8 7.06 6.80 8.02
CA THR A 8 8.13 7.23 7.12
C THR A 8 8.58 6.10 6.22
N GLN A 9 8.77 4.89 6.75
CA GLN A 9 9.13 3.72 5.95
C GLN A 9 8.04 3.39 4.91
N CYS A 10 6.77 3.36 5.33
CA CYS A 10 5.66 3.18 4.40
C CYS A 10 5.69 4.24 3.28
N THR A 11 5.88 5.52 3.66
CA THR A 11 5.95 6.64 2.71
C THR A 11 7.06 6.46 1.68
N LEU A 12 8.25 6.06 2.13
CA LEU A 12 9.44 5.94 1.29
C LEU A 12 9.24 4.88 0.22
N VAL A 13 8.60 3.76 0.56
CA VAL A 13 8.25 2.72 -0.41
C VAL A 13 7.38 3.34 -1.51
N PHE A 14 6.23 3.95 -1.19
CA PHE A 14 5.35 4.50 -2.23
C PHE A 14 5.96 5.68 -3.00
N LYS A 15 6.77 6.54 -2.37
CA LYS A 15 7.49 7.64 -3.07
C LYS A 15 8.55 7.13 -4.05
N SER A 16 9.14 5.98 -3.79
CA SER A 16 10.18 5.39 -4.65
C SER A 16 9.63 4.97 -6.02
N PHE A 17 8.29 4.95 -6.18
CA PHE A 17 7.59 4.43 -7.36
C PHE A 17 6.80 5.50 -8.12
N GLU A 18 7.29 6.75 -8.14
CA GLU A 18 6.73 7.87 -8.91
C GLU A 18 5.25 8.18 -8.62
N HIS A 19 4.73 7.71 -7.49
CA HIS A 19 3.43 8.09 -7.01
C HIS A 19 3.47 9.50 -6.40
N ASP A 20 2.58 10.37 -6.86
CA ASP A 20 2.32 11.64 -6.18
C ASP A 20 1.62 11.33 -4.84
N VAL A 21 2.40 11.32 -3.76
CA VAL A 21 1.91 11.07 -2.39
C VAL A 21 1.37 12.36 -1.81
N THR A 22 0.04 12.49 -1.74
CA THR A 22 -0.60 13.59 -1.00
C THR A 22 -0.90 13.13 0.42
N ILE A 23 -0.17 13.67 1.40
CA ILE A 23 -0.37 13.35 2.81
C ILE A 23 -1.61 14.10 3.32
N ILE A 24 -2.68 13.37 3.63
CA ILE A 24 -3.84 13.94 4.30
C ILE A 24 -3.56 13.85 5.80
N GLN A 25 -3.23 14.99 6.41
CA GLN A 25 -2.93 15.07 7.83
C GLN A 25 -4.20 14.78 8.65
N SER A 26 -4.38 13.52 9.08
CA SER A 26 -5.43 13.16 10.03
C SER A 26 -4.96 13.41 11.46
N LYS A 27 -5.83 13.98 12.30
CA LYS A 27 -5.61 14.14 13.75
C LYS A 27 -5.66 12.81 14.52
N SER A 28 -6.14 11.73 13.89
CA SER A 28 -6.11 10.38 14.44
C SER A 28 -4.88 9.64 13.93
N SER A 29 -4.46 8.59 14.63
CA SER A 29 -3.30 7.70 14.38
C SER A 29 -3.37 6.91 13.06
N LEU A 30 -3.78 7.59 12.00
CA LEU A 30 -4.31 7.05 10.77
C LEU A 30 -3.73 7.89 9.66
N TRP A 31 -2.57 7.45 9.19
CA TRP A 31 -1.94 8.09 8.07
C TRP A 31 -2.72 7.70 6.81
N GLN A 32 -3.14 8.69 6.03
CA GLN A 32 -3.84 8.51 4.77
C GLN A 32 -3.06 9.26 3.71
N PHE A 33 -2.58 8.54 2.72
CA PHE A 33 -2.13 9.18 1.50
C PHE A 33 -2.83 8.56 0.31
N THR A 34 -3.09 9.42 -0.66
CA THR A 34 -3.53 8.98 -1.98
C THR A 34 -2.31 8.89 -2.88
N THR A 35 -2.15 7.78 -3.59
CA THR A 35 -1.21 7.70 -4.71
C THR A 35 -1.98 7.68 -6.00
N ASN A 36 -1.59 8.52 -6.95
CA ASN A 36 -2.05 8.43 -8.32
C ASN A 36 -0.89 7.86 -9.15
N SER A 37 -1.06 6.69 -9.74
CA SER A 37 -0.15 6.26 -10.80
C SER A 37 -0.38 7.16 -12.02
N ARG A 38 0.64 7.91 -12.44
CA ARG A 38 0.56 8.85 -13.57
C ARG A 38 0.23 8.15 -14.91
N ARG A 39 0.50 6.85 -15.02
CA ARG A 39 0.21 6.03 -16.20
C ARG A 39 -1.11 5.27 -16.10
N ASN A 40 -1.43 4.71 -14.93
CA ASN A 40 -2.55 3.78 -14.78
C ASN A 40 -3.83 4.43 -14.24
N LYS A 41 -3.76 5.70 -13.82
CA LYS A 41 -4.84 6.45 -13.14
C LYS A 41 -5.43 5.74 -11.91
N LYS A 42 -4.75 4.72 -11.40
CA LYS A 42 -5.16 3.98 -10.20
C LYS A 42 -4.90 4.82 -8.97
N LYS A 43 -5.87 4.81 -8.07
CA LYS A 43 -5.84 5.55 -6.81
C LYS A 43 -5.77 4.57 -5.65
N TYR A 44 -4.78 4.73 -4.79
CA TYR A 44 -4.69 3.96 -3.54
C TYR A 44 -4.82 4.87 -2.34
N ALA A 45 -5.70 4.53 -1.42
CA ALA A 45 -5.76 5.15 -0.10
C ALA A 45 -5.11 4.21 0.91
N VAL A 46 -3.99 4.63 1.48
CA VAL A 46 -3.20 3.77 2.36
C VAL A 46 -3.41 4.18 3.81
N MET A 47 -3.94 3.28 4.64
CA MET A 47 -4.10 3.41 6.09
C MET A 47 -2.93 2.72 6.79
N VAL A 48 -2.10 3.49 7.50
CA VAL A 48 -0.92 2.95 8.20
C VAL A 48 -1.21 2.85 9.70
N ALA A 49 -1.15 1.64 10.27
CA ALA A 49 -1.32 1.42 11.71
C ALA A 49 -0.57 0.18 12.19
N PRO A 50 0.33 0.27 13.19
CA PRO A 50 1.12 -0.88 13.66
C PRO A 50 0.30 -2.10 14.09
N ALA A 51 -0.92 -1.88 14.60
CA ALA A 51 -1.84 -2.94 15.00
C ALA A 51 -3.18 -2.78 14.27
N PHE A 52 -3.64 -3.85 13.60
CA PHE A 52 -4.88 -3.86 12.82
C PHE A 52 -6.12 -3.52 13.68
N SER A 53 -6.16 -3.99 14.92
CA SER A 53 -7.26 -3.73 15.86
C SER A 53 -7.57 -2.24 16.07
N LYS A 54 -6.58 -1.35 15.89
CA LYS A 54 -6.75 0.11 16.05
C LYS A 54 -7.47 0.77 14.87
N VAL A 55 -7.49 0.13 13.71
CA VAL A 55 -8.08 0.68 12.48
C VAL A 55 -9.28 -0.10 11.98
N LYS A 56 -9.55 -1.28 12.54
CA LYS A 56 -10.67 -2.16 12.16
C LYS A 56 -12.02 -1.44 12.06
N SER A 57 -12.37 -0.62 13.05
CA SER A 57 -13.62 0.16 13.05
C SER A 57 -13.63 1.32 12.04
N LEU A 58 -12.46 1.77 11.61
CA LEU A 58 -12.28 2.93 10.74
C LEU A 58 -12.23 2.54 9.26
N ILE A 59 -11.94 1.27 8.94
CA ILE A 59 -11.94 0.73 7.58
C ILE A 59 -13.30 0.90 6.90
N LYS A 60 -14.39 0.55 7.59
CA LYS A 60 -15.75 0.71 7.05
C LYS A 60 -16.09 2.16 6.73
N ILE A 61 -15.63 3.08 7.57
CA ILE A 61 -15.85 4.52 7.39
C ILE A 61 -15.00 5.03 6.23
N ALA A 62 -13.73 4.62 6.15
CA ALA A 62 -12.82 4.97 5.06
C ALA A 62 -13.41 4.52 3.73
N LYS A 63 -13.79 3.24 3.58
CA LYS A 63 -14.39 2.72 2.34
C LYS A 63 -15.62 3.50 1.87
N LYS A 64 -16.51 3.89 2.79
CA LYS A 64 -17.71 4.69 2.44
C LYS A 64 -17.38 6.11 1.96
N LYS A 65 -16.23 6.66 2.37
CA LYS A 65 -15.79 8.02 2.03
C LYS A 65 -14.86 8.06 0.82
N LEU A 66 -14.22 6.94 0.50
CA LEU A 66 -13.31 6.86 -0.63
C LEU A 66 -14.09 6.87 -1.94
N PRO A 67 -13.58 7.56 -2.98
CA PRO A 67 -14.14 7.44 -4.33
C PRO A 67 -14.15 5.97 -4.80
N PRO A 68 -15.13 5.53 -5.59
CA PRO A 68 -15.26 4.14 -6.03
C PRO A 68 -14.01 3.59 -6.75
N GLU A 69 -13.26 4.45 -7.43
CA GLU A 69 -12.03 4.10 -8.13
C GLU A 69 -10.79 3.99 -7.22
N THR A 70 -10.94 4.28 -5.92
CA THR A 70 -9.84 4.29 -4.95
C THR A 70 -9.83 3.01 -4.12
N ARG A 71 -8.75 2.24 -4.24
CA ARG A 71 -8.58 1.02 -3.45
C ARG A 71 -7.97 1.32 -2.08
N LEU A 72 -8.53 0.70 -1.05
CA LEU A 72 -8.02 0.81 0.31
C LEU A 72 -6.91 -0.22 0.55
N VAL A 73 -5.78 0.26 1.07
CA VAL A 73 -4.64 -0.55 1.51
C VAL A 73 -4.41 -0.27 2.99
N VAL A 74 -4.25 -1.30 3.81
CA VAL A 74 -3.98 -1.20 5.24
C VAL A 74 -2.61 -1.82 5.50
N VAL A 75 -1.70 -1.05 6.09
CA VAL A 75 -0.33 -1.51 6.41
C VAL A 75 -0.17 -1.62 7.92
N THR A 76 0.19 -2.82 8.39
CA THR A 76 0.39 -3.15 9.80
C THR A 76 1.77 -3.75 10.06
N ASN A 77 2.16 -3.94 11.33
CA ASN A 77 3.36 -4.74 11.63
C ASN A 77 3.08 -6.22 11.38
N THR A 78 1.94 -6.68 11.91
CA THR A 78 1.46 -8.05 11.84
C THR A 78 -0.07 -8.03 11.75
N PHE A 79 -0.63 -9.15 11.31
CA PHE A 79 -2.06 -9.44 11.32
C PHE A 79 -2.27 -10.94 11.50
N THR A 80 -3.47 -11.33 11.91
CA THR A 80 -3.87 -12.74 12.04
C THR A 80 -4.55 -13.24 10.77
N ASP A 81 -4.68 -14.56 10.60
CA ASP A 81 -5.42 -15.13 9.47
C ASP A 81 -6.88 -14.66 9.44
N ALA A 82 -7.50 -14.47 10.61
CA ALA A 82 -8.85 -13.91 10.73
C ALA A 82 -8.94 -12.45 10.25
N ASP A 83 -7.86 -11.66 10.41
CA ASP A 83 -7.79 -10.31 9.86
C ASP A 83 -7.61 -10.35 8.33
N ASN A 84 -6.92 -11.36 7.80
CA ASN A 84 -6.78 -11.56 6.36
C ASN A 84 -8.09 -12.02 5.71
N ASP A 85 -8.81 -12.95 6.33
CA ASP A 85 -10.16 -13.33 5.90
C ASP A 85 -11.11 -12.13 5.88
N MET A 86 -10.95 -11.22 6.86
CA MET A 86 -11.70 -9.97 6.89
C MET A 86 -11.30 -9.03 5.75
N SER A 87 -10.02 -8.95 5.40
CA SER A 87 -9.52 -8.12 4.30
C SER A 87 -10.13 -8.55 2.97
N ALA A 88 -10.17 -9.85 2.71
CA ALA A 88 -10.80 -10.44 1.54
C ALA A 88 -12.33 -10.17 1.52
N LYS A 89 -13.02 -10.44 2.64
CA LYS A 89 -14.48 -10.24 2.75
C LYS A 89 -14.90 -8.78 2.62
N GLU A 90 -14.14 -7.87 3.21
CA GLU A 90 -14.43 -6.44 3.19
C GLU A 90 -13.72 -5.72 2.02
N ASP A 91 -13.10 -6.45 1.09
CA ASP A 91 -12.45 -5.96 -0.14
C ASP A 91 -11.52 -4.75 0.12
N PHE A 92 -10.52 -4.98 0.96
CA PHE A 92 -9.36 -4.10 1.14
C PHE A 92 -8.08 -4.93 1.15
N THR A 93 -6.95 -4.32 0.80
CA THR A 93 -5.66 -5.02 0.83
C THR A 93 -5.04 -4.87 2.22
N LEU A 94 -4.63 -5.97 2.85
CA LEU A 94 -3.92 -5.96 4.13
C LEU A 94 -2.47 -6.41 3.93
N LEU A 95 -1.51 -5.59 4.35
CA LEU A 95 -0.08 -5.87 4.17
C LEU A 95 0.68 -5.64 5.48
N THR A 96 1.76 -6.39 5.66
CA THR A 96 2.76 -6.06 6.68
C THR A 96 3.78 -5.08 6.12
N LEU A 97 4.42 -4.30 7.00
CA LEU A 97 5.56 -3.46 6.62
C LEU A 97 6.72 -4.30 6.06
N GLU A 98 6.95 -5.50 6.59
CA GLU A 98 7.95 -6.42 6.05
C GLU A 98 7.66 -6.77 4.60
N THR A 99 6.41 -7.16 4.30
CA THR A 99 5.96 -7.45 2.94
C THR A 99 6.11 -6.23 2.04
N LEU A 100 5.70 -5.06 2.51
CA LEU A 100 5.85 -3.80 1.78
C LEU A 100 7.32 -3.46 1.48
N ASN A 101 8.23 -3.65 2.45
CA ASN A 101 9.66 -3.37 2.31
C ASN A 101 10.35 -4.37 1.38
N ARG A 102 10.03 -5.67 1.48
CA ARG A 102 10.54 -6.70 0.58
C ARG A 102 10.20 -6.38 -0.86
N TYR A 103 8.95 -6.01 -1.14
CA TYR A 103 8.56 -5.56 -2.47
C TYR A 103 9.28 -4.29 -2.88
N GLY A 104 9.45 -3.35 -1.93
CA GLY A 104 10.27 -2.16 -2.13
C GLY A 104 11.67 -2.47 -2.68
N GLN A 105 12.34 -3.46 -2.08
CA GLN A 105 13.67 -3.91 -2.49
C GLN A 105 13.64 -4.65 -3.83
N GLU A 106 12.73 -5.61 -4.02
CA GLU A 106 12.58 -6.33 -5.29
C GLU A 106 12.38 -5.36 -6.47
N MET A 107 11.65 -4.26 -6.26
CA MET A 107 11.43 -3.24 -7.29
C MET A 107 12.69 -2.45 -7.61
N LEU A 108 13.45 -2.06 -6.59
CA LEU A 108 14.72 -1.35 -6.77
C LEU A 108 15.71 -2.23 -7.54
N ASP A 109 15.77 -3.51 -7.22
CA ASP A 109 16.59 -4.49 -7.92
C ASP A 109 16.19 -4.62 -9.40
N LEU A 110 14.88 -4.70 -9.70
CA LEU A 110 14.38 -4.73 -11.08
C LEU A 110 14.69 -3.44 -11.84
N LYS A 111 14.55 -2.28 -11.21
CA LYS A 111 14.89 -0.98 -11.82
C LYS A 111 16.38 -0.89 -12.13
N ASN A 112 17.23 -1.32 -11.21
CA ASN A 112 18.68 -1.33 -11.38
C ASN A 112 19.11 -2.30 -12.49
N ARG A 113 18.50 -3.50 -12.58
CA ARG A 113 18.75 -4.46 -13.67
C ARG A 113 18.29 -3.94 -15.03
N SER A 114 17.20 -3.19 -15.07
CA SER A 114 16.68 -2.59 -16.31
C SER A 114 17.60 -1.48 -16.84
N SER A 115 18.47 -0.93 -16.00
CA SER A 115 19.42 0.14 -16.35
C SER A 115 20.66 -0.38 -17.08
N ASP A 116 20.92 -1.69 -17.05
CA ASP A 116 22.12 -2.35 -17.59
C ASP A 116 21.91 -2.97 -18.99
N GLY A 117 20.83 -2.57 -19.68
CA GLY A 117 20.58 -2.91 -21.08
C GLY A 117 19.70 -4.16 -21.28
N THR A 118 18.51 -3.92 -21.82
CA THR A 118 17.55 -4.92 -22.36
C THR A 118 16.57 -5.54 -21.37
N ILE A 119 15.72 -4.72 -20.73
CA ILE A 119 14.36 -5.14 -20.35
C ILE A 119 13.40 -4.01 -20.74
N HIS A 120 12.38 -4.32 -21.54
CA HIS A 120 11.30 -3.39 -21.86
C HIS A 120 10.65 -2.95 -20.54
N ILE A 121 10.65 -1.64 -20.26
CA ILE A 121 9.96 -1.02 -19.12
C ILE A 121 8.45 -1.11 -19.36
N VAL A 122 7.94 -2.32 -19.20
CA VAL A 122 6.56 -2.63 -18.85
C VAL A 122 6.66 -2.98 -17.36
N ASP A 123 5.69 -2.60 -16.54
CA ASP A 123 5.45 -3.22 -15.22
C ASP A 123 6.05 -2.66 -13.92
N GLY A 124 6.81 -1.55 -13.88
CA GLY A 124 7.11 -0.90 -12.59
C GLY A 124 5.83 -0.51 -11.80
N ASP A 125 4.82 0.01 -12.51
CA ASP A 125 3.48 0.31 -11.96
C ASP A 125 2.61 -0.95 -11.78
N ASN A 126 2.82 -2.01 -12.59
CA ASN A 126 2.05 -3.25 -12.49
C ASN A 126 2.41 -4.00 -11.21
N ILE A 127 3.61 -3.82 -10.64
CA ILE A 127 3.98 -4.65 -9.51
C ILE A 127 3.37 -4.14 -8.19
N ILE A 128 3.24 -2.83 -7.96
CA ILE A 128 2.40 -2.35 -6.83
C ILE A 128 0.97 -2.87 -7.00
N ASP A 129 0.47 -2.83 -8.23
CA ASP A 129 -0.83 -3.41 -8.55
C ASP A 129 -0.84 -4.91 -8.23
N GLN A 130 0.17 -5.70 -8.62
CA GLN A 130 0.27 -7.13 -8.31
C GLN A 130 0.37 -7.37 -6.81
N VAL A 131 1.12 -6.58 -6.06
CA VAL A 131 1.23 -6.69 -4.60
C VAL A 131 -0.12 -6.41 -3.94
N ILE A 132 -0.82 -5.39 -4.43
CA ILE A 132 -2.13 -5.02 -3.92
C ILE A 132 -3.20 -6.02 -4.37
N ASN A 133 -3.07 -6.64 -5.54
CA ASN A 133 -4.03 -7.55 -6.17
C ASN A 133 -3.75 -9.05 -5.95
N LYS A 134 -2.56 -9.47 -5.50
CA LYS A 134 -2.11 -10.88 -5.50
C LYS A 134 -2.94 -11.82 -4.63
N GLU A 135 -3.81 -11.31 -3.76
CA GLU A 135 -4.72 -12.13 -2.96
C GLU A 135 -6.06 -12.43 -3.66
N LYS A 136 -6.21 -12.18 -4.97
CA LYS A 136 -7.42 -12.56 -5.72
C LYS A 136 -7.27 -13.82 -6.59
N ASP A 137 -6.11 -14.49 -6.59
CA ASP A 137 -5.84 -15.71 -7.38
C ASP A 137 -5.74 -17.00 -6.52
N PHE A 138 -6.65 -17.16 -5.54
CA PHE A 138 -6.95 -18.45 -4.92
C PHE A 138 -8.46 -18.61 -4.69
#